data_AF-M6ZVX6-F1
#
_entry.id   AF-M6ZVX6-F1
#
_cell.length_a   1.000
_cell.length_b   1.000
_cell.length_c   1.000
_cell.angle_alpha   90.00
_cell.angle_beta   90.00
_cell.angle_gamma   90.00
#
_symmetry.space_group_name_H-M   'P 1'
#
loop_
_entity.id
_entity.type
_entity.pdbx_description
1 polymer ?
#
loop_
_entity_poly.entity_id
_entity_poly.type
_entity_poly.pdbx_seq_one_letter_code
_entity_poly.pdbx_strand_id
1 'polypeptide(L)'
;MVLSFLAIGFVFTCGPKEEQFADGIKYLGGSNPKAEDQFKSIGLNARDIAKERLMKDLLELKEGIEEKDGHTLVYLSAPSVSESVQRAYNLPSKYEAMQAWVKSFEKGKAWCEYDLLFKDKIVSYEIEPLDASNRDVIDGIAAKDMRYYVYLRKEGQTGKLTLENSHVLVFAGLMNRKGEFGGFSIDAFLGHCPILSPEEEQYLKDFESSHQNGIE
;
A
#
# COMPACT_ATOMS: atom_id res chain seq x y z
N MET A 1 -53.53 -17.68 -25.15
CA MET A 1 -52.18 -18.12 -24.75
C MET A 1 -51.22 -16.98 -25.00
N VAL A 2 -50.89 -16.19 -23.97
CA VAL A 2 -49.78 -15.23 -24.00
C VAL A 2 -49.20 -15.25 -22.59
N LEU A 3 -48.13 -16.02 -22.39
CA LEU A 3 -47.30 -15.94 -21.18
C LEU A 3 -46.29 -14.82 -21.43
N SER A 4 -46.49 -13.68 -20.78
CA SER A 4 -45.45 -12.64 -20.69
C SER A 4 -44.47 -13.04 -19.59
N PHE A 5 -43.30 -13.56 -19.99
CA PHE A 5 -42.16 -13.70 -19.10
C PHE A 5 -41.51 -12.33 -18.90
N LEU A 6 -41.72 -11.73 -17.73
CA LEU A 6 -40.90 -10.64 -17.21
C LEU A 6 -39.52 -11.21 -16.88
N ALA A 7 -38.57 -11.05 -17.80
CA ALA A 7 -37.16 -11.29 -17.52
C ALA A 7 -36.66 -10.17 -16.59
N ILE A 8 -36.65 -10.43 -15.28
CA ILE A 8 -35.92 -9.62 -14.31
C ILE A 8 -34.44 -9.87 -14.57
N GLY A 9 -33.84 -9.02 -15.38
CA GLY A 9 -32.40 -8.97 -15.57
C GLY A 9 -31.74 -8.46 -14.29
N PHE A 10 -31.37 -9.38 -13.39
CA PHE A 10 -30.34 -9.10 -12.40
C PHE A 10 -29.04 -8.87 -13.16
N VAL A 11 -28.65 -7.61 -13.34
CA VAL A 11 -27.30 -7.26 -13.77
C VAL A 11 -26.40 -7.51 -12.58
N PHE A 12 -25.90 -8.74 -12.44
CA PHE A 12 -24.72 -9.00 -11.62
C PHE A 12 -23.58 -8.21 -12.25
N THR A 13 -23.23 -7.06 -11.67
CA THR A 13 -21.96 -6.39 -11.97
C THR A 13 -20.85 -7.19 -11.30
N CYS A 14 -20.54 -8.38 -11.84
CA CYS A 14 -19.26 -9.01 -11.60
C CYS A 14 -18.21 -8.11 -12.28
N GLY A 15 -17.63 -7.18 -11.52
CA GLY A 15 -16.43 -6.47 -11.97
C GLY A 15 -15.35 -7.47 -12.37
N PRO A 16 -14.44 -7.14 -13.30
CA PRO A 16 -13.30 -8.01 -13.55
C PRO A 16 -12.53 -8.15 -12.25
N LYS A 17 -12.42 -9.41 -11.79
CA LYS A 17 -11.81 -9.82 -10.53
C LYS A 17 -10.36 -9.38 -10.37
N GLU A 18 -9.67 -9.14 -11.49
CA GLU A 18 -8.25 -8.85 -11.56
C GLU A 18 -7.97 -8.12 -12.90
N GLU A 19 -7.13 -7.08 -12.93
CA GLU A 19 -6.72 -6.35 -14.13
C GLU A 19 -5.19 -6.27 -14.22
N GLN A 20 -4.60 -6.59 -15.37
CA GLN A 20 -3.18 -6.36 -15.61
C GLN A 20 -2.93 -4.87 -15.93
N PHE A 21 -2.13 -4.18 -15.12
CA PHE A 21 -1.78 -2.78 -15.35
C PHE A 21 -0.53 -2.63 -16.23
N ALA A 22 0.49 -3.45 -15.99
CA ALA A 22 1.76 -3.48 -16.73
C ALA A 22 2.39 -4.88 -16.60
N ASP A 23 3.51 -5.17 -17.26
CA ASP A 23 4.17 -6.47 -17.09
C ASP A 23 4.52 -6.74 -15.61
N GLY A 24 4.12 -7.92 -15.12
CA GLY A 24 4.27 -8.30 -13.72
C GLY A 24 3.50 -7.44 -12.70
N ILE A 25 2.63 -6.51 -13.10
CA ILE A 25 1.85 -5.66 -12.16
C ILE A 25 0.35 -5.77 -12.43
N LYS A 26 -0.40 -6.12 -11.39
CA LYS A 26 -1.82 -6.45 -11.44
C LYS A 26 -2.59 -5.74 -10.35
N TYR A 27 -3.82 -5.34 -10.65
CA TYR A 27 -4.79 -4.78 -9.70
C TYR A 27 -5.86 -5.82 -9.35
N LEU A 28 -6.19 -5.93 -8.07
CA LEU A 28 -7.16 -6.89 -7.53
C LEU A 28 -8.53 -6.23 -7.33
N GLY A 29 -9.27 -6.08 -8.43
CA GLY A 29 -10.61 -5.47 -8.39
C GLY A 29 -11.62 -6.30 -7.60
N GLY A 30 -12.28 -5.68 -6.63
CA GLY A 30 -13.30 -6.33 -5.79
C GLY A 30 -12.73 -7.31 -4.75
N SER A 31 -11.41 -7.38 -4.56
CA SER A 31 -10.82 -8.21 -3.49
C SER A 31 -11.07 -7.64 -2.09
N ASN A 32 -11.24 -6.31 -2.00
CA ASN A 32 -11.66 -5.60 -0.79
C ASN A 32 -12.82 -4.63 -1.10
N PRO A 33 -14.07 -5.13 -1.17
CA PRO A 33 -15.24 -4.31 -1.50
C PRO A 33 -15.46 -3.15 -0.53
N LYS A 34 -15.18 -3.37 0.76
CA LYS A 34 -15.30 -2.34 1.80
C LYS A 34 -14.39 -1.14 1.50
N ALA A 35 -13.14 -1.40 1.14
CA ALA A 35 -12.21 -0.33 0.76
C ALA A 35 -12.68 0.39 -0.51
N GLU A 36 -13.07 -0.35 -1.54
CA GLU A 36 -13.56 0.28 -2.78
C GLU A 36 -14.78 1.18 -2.53
N ASP A 37 -15.68 0.79 -1.62
CA ASP A 37 -16.82 1.60 -1.23
C ASP A 37 -16.41 2.84 -0.42
N GLN A 38 -15.36 2.76 0.40
CA GLN A 38 -14.77 3.94 1.04
C GLN A 38 -14.20 4.93 0.01
N PHE A 39 -13.44 4.47 -0.98
CA PHE A 39 -12.98 5.32 -2.09
C PHE A 39 -14.15 5.99 -2.81
N LYS A 40 -15.18 5.22 -3.18
CA LYS A 40 -16.38 5.76 -3.84
C LYS A 40 -17.10 6.80 -2.98
N SER A 41 -17.21 6.56 -1.67
CA SER A 41 -17.91 7.45 -0.73
C SER A 41 -17.31 8.86 -0.65
N ILE A 42 -16.01 8.99 -0.92
CA ILE A 42 -15.29 10.28 -0.97
C ILE A 42 -15.04 10.78 -2.42
N GLY A 43 -15.75 10.20 -3.39
CA GLY A 43 -15.70 10.59 -4.80
C GLY A 43 -14.41 10.21 -5.52
N LEU A 44 -13.73 9.14 -5.08
CA LEU A 44 -12.57 8.58 -5.75
C LEU A 44 -12.89 7.23 -6.40
N ASN A 45 -12.06 6.83 -7.36
CA ASN A 45 -12.07 5.48 -7.92
C ASN A 45 -10.73 4.81 -7.59
N ALA A 46 -10.79 3.74 -6.78
CA ALA A 46 -9.59 3.05 -6.29
C ALA A 46 -8.72 2.49 -7.44
N ARG A 47 -9.34 1.91 -8.46
CA ARG A 47 -8.64 1.36 -9.62
C ARG A 47 -7.94 2.47 -10.40
N ASP A 48 -8.62 3.58 -10.68
CA ASP A 48 -8.05 4.67 -11.49
C ASP A 48 -6.93 5.39 -10.75
N ILE A 49 -7.07 5.62 -9.44
CA ILE A 49 -5.99 6.16 -8.61
C ILE A 49 -4.79 5.21 -8.61
N ALA A 50 -5.00 3.91 -8.46
CA ALA A 50 -3.90 2.94 -8.52
C ALA A 50 -3.20 3.01 -9.88
N LYS A 51 -3.95 3.01 -10.99
CA LYS A 51 -3.42 2.99 -12.35
C LYS A 51 -2.70 4.28 -12.75
N GLU A 52 -3.24 5.43 -12.39
CA GLU A 52 -2.75 6.73 -12.87
C GLU A 52 -1.76 7.40 -11.91
N ARG A 53 -1.82 7.05 -10.62
CA ARG A 53 -1.03 7.69 -9.56
C ARG A 53 -0.03 6.71 -8.95
N LEU A 54 -0.49 5.63 -8.31
CA LEU A 54 0.37 4.68 -7.61
C LEU A 54 1.37 3.98 -8.54
N MET A 55 0.97 3.69 -9.78
CA MET A 55 1.84 3.03 -10.77
C MET A 55 3.18 3.76 -10.99
N LYS A 56 3.24 5.08 -10.82
CA LYS A 56 4.49 5.83 -10.99
C LYS A 56 5.50 5.43 -9.92
N ASP A 57 5.10 5.53 -8.66
CA ASP A 57 5.93 5.22 -7.50
C ASP A 57 6.24 3.71 -7.43
N LEU A 58 5.31 2.85 -7.87
CA LEU A 58 5.51 1.40 -7.92
C LEU A 58 6.52 0.97 -9.01
N LEU A 59 6.53 1.64 -10.16
CA LEU A 59 7.52 1.36 -11.20
C LEU A 59 8.92 1.80 -10.77
N GLU A 60 9.04 2.96 -10.10
CA GLU A 60 10.29 3.42 -9.49
C GLU A 60 10.78 2.44 -8.41
N LEU A 61 9.87 1.96 -7.55
CA LEU A 61 10.20 0.91 -6.59
C LEU A 61 10.72 -0.36 -7.28
N LYS A 62 10.04 -0.82 -8.33
CA LYS A 62 10.41 -2.04 -9.06
C LYS A 62 11.83 -1.92 -9.64
N GLU A 63 12.15 -0.79 -10.26
CA GLU A 63 13.50 -0.50 -10.75
C GLU A 63 14.52 -0.47 -9.62
N GLY A 64 14.23 0.23 -8.52
CA GLY A 64 15.10 0.26 -7.34
C GLY A 64 15.35 -1.12 -6.72
N ILE A 65 14.36 -2.02 -6.73
CA ILE A 65 14.53 -3.41 -6.30
C ILE A 65 15.46 -4.18 -7.25
N GLU A 66 15.28 -4.04 -8.56
CA GLU A 66 16.07 -4.72 -9.58
C GLU A 66 17.54 -4.26 -9.57
N GLU A 67 17.75 -2.96 -9.39
CA GLU A 67 19.09 -2.34 -9.30
C GLU A 67 19.72 -2.46 -7.90
N LYS A 68 18.96 -2.96 -6.92
CA LYS A 68 19.35 -3.02 -5.50
C LYS A 68 19.71 -1.65 -4.93
N ASP A 69 18.98 -0.62 -5.36
CA ASP A 69 19.18 0.75 -4.93
C ASP A 69 18.43 1.05 -3.61
N GLY A 70 19.20 1.06 -2.52
CA GLY A 70 18.71 1.48 -1.22
C GLY A 70 18.28 2.94 -1.16
N HIS A 71 18.81 3.83 -2.02
CA HIS A 71 18.39 5.22 -2.06
C HIS A 71 16.93 5.34 -2.48
N THR A 72 16.54 4.68 -3.57
CA THR A 72 15.16 4.66 -4.06
C THR A 72 14.19 4.16 -2.97
N LEU A 73 14.52 3.08 -2.27
CA LEU A 73 13.67 2.56 -1.17
C LEU A 73 13.46 3.59 -0.05
N VAL A 74 14.54 4.24 0.39
CA VAL A 74 14.47 5.26 1.45
C VAL A 74 13.74 6.51 0.98
N TYR A 75 13.96 6.92 -0.27
CA TYR A 75 13.30 8.07 -0.89
C TYR A 75 11.79 7.88 -1.01
N LEU A 76 11.35 6.69 -1.44
CA LEU A 76 9.93 6.35 -1.56
C LEU A 76 9.26 6.10 -0.20
N SER A 77 10.02 5.97 0.89
CA SER A 77 9.45 5.72 2.22
C SER A 77 8.88 6.97 2.85
N ALA A 78 7.76 6.80 3.57
CA ALA A 78 7.12 7.89 4.27
C ALA A 78 8.02 8.46 5.38
N PRO A 79 7.89 9.77 5.70
CA PRO A 79 8.52 10.40 6.85
C PRO A 79 8.50 9.59 8.15
N SER A 80 7.34 9.01 8.46
CA SER A 80 7.06 8.19 9.64
C SER A 80 8.01 7.00 9.76
N VAL A 81 8.38 6.36 8.65
CA VAL A 81 9.32 5.23 8.64
C VAL A 81 10.70 5.68 9.10
N SER A 82 11.19 6.80 8.57
CA SER A 82 12.49 7.36 8.96
C SER A 82 12.52 7.83 10.42
N GLU A 83 11.40 8.35 10.93
CA GLU A 83 11.24 8.73 12.34
C GLU A 83 11.23 7.51 13.26
N SER A 84 10.58 6.41 12.84
CA SER A 84 10.61 5.15 13.59
C SER A 84 12.03 4.59 13.71
N VAL A 85 12.79 4.64 12.63
CA VAL A 85 14.21 4.26 12.58
C VAL A 85 15.04 5.17 13.46
N GLN A 86 14.82 6.49 13.37
CA GLN A 86 15.49 7.47 14.22
C GLN A 86 15.31 7.12 15.70
N ARG A 87 14.07 6.87 16.11
CA ARG A 87 13.72 6.50 17.49
C ARG A 87 14.36 5.17 17.89
N ALA A 88 14.21 4.13 17.06
CA ALA A 88 14.68 2.78 17.37
C ALA A 88 16.20 2.70 17.55
N TYR A 89 16.95 3.51 16.80
CA TYR A 89 18.42 3.52 16.84
C TYR A 89 19.01 4.77 17.51
N ASN A 90 18.18 5.58 18.17
CA ASN A 90 18.56 6.80 18.90
C ASN A 90 19.43 7.75 18.06
N LEU A 91 19.00 8.02 16.82
CA LEU A 91 19.72 8.90 15.90
C LEU A 91 19.37 10.37 16.15
N PRO A 92 20.32 11.30 16.01
CA PRO A 92 20.11 12.71 16.34
C PRO A 92 19.00 13.41 15.53
N SER A 93 18.73 12.97 14.30
CA SER A 93 17.65 13.53 13.50
C SER A 93 17.10 12.52 12.48
N LYS A 94 15.89 12.79 11.98
CA LYS A 94 15.30 12.06 10.85
C LYS A 94 16.21 12.10 9.61
N TYR A 95 16.85 13.22 9.33
CA TYR A 95 17.75 13.34 8.19
C TYR A 95 18.96 12.39 8.33
N GLU A 96 19.56 12.33 9.52
CA GLU A 96 20.63 11.38 9.79
C GLU A 96 20.13 9.93 9.77
N ALA A 97 18.89 9.68 10.19
CA ALA A 97 18.27 8.37 10.07
C ALA A 97 18.14 7.92 8.61
N MET A 98 17.69 8.79 7.71
CA MET A 98 17.63 8.48 6.27
C MET A 98 19.02 8.19 5.70
N GLN A 99 20.02 9.02 6.00
CA GLN A 99 21.39 8.84 5.52
C GLN A 99 22.02 7.54 6.05
N ALA A 100 21.81 7.22 7.32
CA ALA A 100 22.29 5.99 7.93
C ALA A 100 21.58 4.76 7.36
N TRP A 101 20.27 4.87 7.11
CA TRP A 101 19.48 3.80 6.51
C TRP A 101 19.95 3.48 5.09
N VAL A 102 20.17 4.50 4.24
CA VAL A 102 20.76 4.32 2.92
C VAL A 102 22.11 3.59 3.00
N LYS A 103 23.03 4.07 3.85
CA LYS A 103 24.36 3.43 4.04
C LYS A 103 24.28 2.01 4.61
N SER A 104 23.18 1.65 5.26
CA SER A 104 22.99 0.31 5.81
C SER A 104 22.88 -0.76 4.72
N PHE A 105 22.37 -0.39 3.53
CA PHE A 105 22.31 -1.27 2.37
C PHE A 105 23.70 -1.61 1.81
N GLU A 106 24.64 -0.66 1.82
CA GLU A 106 26.04 -0.90 1.40
C GLU A 106 26.73 -1.97 2.26
N LYS A 107 26.31 -2.12 3.51
CA LYS A 107 26.85 -3.09 4.47
C LYS A 107 26.08 -4.41 4.49
N GLY A 108 25.08 -4.57 3.62
CA GLY A 108 24.23 -5.76 3.56
C GLY A 108 23.33 -5.97 4.79
N LYS A 109 23.07 -4.91 5.56
CA LYS A 109 22.19 -4.95 6.73
C LYS A 109 21.23 -3.77 6.65
N ALA A 110 20.12 -3.94 5.92
CA ALA A 110 19.08 -2.94 5.89
C ALA A 110 18.40 -2.85 7.25
N TRP A 111 18.09 -1.63 7.67
CA TRP A 111 17.09 -1.45 8.72
C TRP A 111 15.72 -1.76 8.14
N CYS A 112 14.78 -2.16 9.01
CA CYS A 112 13.43 -2.54 8.60
C CYS A 112 13.34 -3.79 7.70
N GLU A 113 14.38 -4.63 7.63
CA GLU A 113 14.43 -5.84 6.78
C GLU A 113 14.13 -5.59 5.30
N TYR A 114 14.28 -4.36 4.81
CA TYR A 114 14.08 -4.03 3.39
C TYR A 114 15.10 -4.75 2.48
N ASP A 115 16.18 -5.29 3.02
CA ASP A 115 17.10 -6.16 2.29
C ASP A 115 16.46 -7.47 1.82
N LEU A 116 15.35 -7.89 2.44
CA LEU A 116 14.53 -9.01 1.94
C LEU A 116 14.04 -8.76 0.52
N LEU A 117 13.75 -7.50 0.16
CA LEU A 117 13.32 -7.13 -1.19
C LEU A 117 14.43 -7.33 -2.23
N PHE A 118 15.70 -7.29 -1.82
CA PHE A 118 16.85 -7.52 -2.69
C PHE A 118 17.37 -8.96 -2.68
N LYS A 119 17.15 -9.67 -1.57
CA LYS A 119 17.54 -11.07 -1.39
C LYS A 119 16.58 -12.00 -2.12
N ASP A 120 15.29 -11.73 -2.01
CA ASP A 120 14.26 -12.48 -2.70
C ASP A 120 14.08 -11.93 -4.10
N LYS A 121 14.02 -12.81 -5.10
CA LYS A 121 13.70 -12.40 -6.47
C LYS A 121 12.21 -12.10 -6.57
N ILE A 122 11.86 -10.82 -6.59
CA ILE A 122 10.47 -10.38 -6.79
C ILE A 122 10.11 -10.45 -8.27
N VAL A 123 9.03 -11.16 -8.61
CA VAL A 123 8.64 -11.42 -10.00
C VAL A 123 7.31 -10.78 -10.39
N SER A 124 6.46 -10.42 -9.43
CA SER A 124 5.22 -9.69 -9.70
C SER A 124 4.72 -8.91 -8.50
N TYR A 125 3.83 -7.96 -8.76
CA TYR A 125 3.21 -7.05 -7.80
C TYR A 125 1.69 -7.11 -7.95
N GLU A 126 0.97 -7.28 -6.84
CA GLU A 126 -0.49 -7.29 -6.81
C GLU A 126 -1.00 -6.15 -5.92
N ILE A 127 -1.80 -5.25 -6.48
CA ILE A 127 -2.30 -4.04 -5.84
C ILE A 127 -3.73 -4.28 -5.37
N GLU A 128 -3.99 -4.05 -4.09
CA GLU A 128 -5.32 -4.15 -3.47
C GLU A 128 -5.65 -2.85 -2.73
N PRO A 129 -6.86 -2.28 -2.91
CA PRO A 129 -7.26 -1.13 -2.11
C PRO A 129 -7.40 -1.51 -0.63
N LEU A 130 -6.84 -0.69 0.25
CA LEU A 130 -6.89 -0.89 1.70
C LEU A 130 -7.98 -0.04 2.34
N ASP A 131 -7.91 1.28 2.16
CA ASP A 131 -8.93 2.21 2.63
C ASP A 131 -8.77 3.60 2.00
N ALA A 132 -9.79 4.43 2.18
CA ALA A 132 -9.71 5.87 1.92
C ALA A 132 -10.64 6.65 2.86
N SER A 133 -10.27 7.88 3.20
CA SER A 133 -11.06 8.73 4.08
C SER A 133 -10.87 10.21 3.79
N ASN A 134 -11.82 11.03 4.25
CA ASN A 134 -11.69 12.48 4.29
C ASN A 134 -10.89 12.89 5.53
N ARG A 135 -9.99 13.86 5.36
CA ARG A 135 -9.21 14.51 6.43
C ARG A 135 -9.32 16.03 6.32
N ASP A 136 -9.05 16.75 7.41
CA ASP A 136 -8.86 18.21 7.43
C ASP A 136 -9.97 18.98 6.72
N VAL A 137 -11.23 18.72 7.10
CA VAL A 137 -12.40 19.36 6.47
C VAL A 137 -12.43 20.84 6.84
N ILE A 138 -12.32 21.71 5.84
CA ILE A 138 -12.40 23.17 5.99
C ILE A 138 -13.36 23.69 4.93
N ASP A 139 -14.35 24.46 5.36
CA ASP A 139 -15.41 25.02 4.50
C ASP A 139 -16.15 23.96 3.67
N GLY A 140 -16.35 22.77 4.25
CA GLY A 140 -16.99 21.63 3.59
C GLY A 140 -16.12 20.91 2.57
N ILE A 141 -14.85 21.32 2.40
CA ILE A 141 -13.90 20.70 1.48
C ILE A 141 -12.87 19.92 2.29
N ALA A 142 -12.77 18.62 2.02
CA ALA A 142 -11.83 17.72 2.68
C ALA A 142 -10.57 17.48 1.85
N ALA A 143 -9.43 17.35 2.51
CA ALA A 143 -8.32 16.57 1.99
C ALA A 143 -8.70 15.07 2.03
N LYS A 144 -7.97 14.24 1.31
CA LYS A 144 -8.24 12.81 1.26
C LYS A 144 -6.97 12.03 1.49
N ASP A 145 -7.08 11.01 2.31
CA ASP A 145 -6.06 10.00 2.52
C ASP A 145 -6.53 8.69 1.89
N MET A 146 -5.61 7.96 1.29
CA MET A 146 -5.90 6.69 0.64
C MET A 146 -4.72 5.74 0.76
N ARG A 147 -5.01 4.45 0.91
CA ARG A 147 -4.00 3.42 1.09
C ARG A 147 -4.26 2.20 0.22
N TYR A 148 -3.17 1.55 -0.16
CA TYR A 148 -3.16 0.29 -0.90
C TYR A 148 -2.19 -0.69 -0.26
N TYR A 149 -2.58 -1.96 -0.26
CA TYR A 149 -1.61 -3.04 -0.15
C TYR A 149 -0.98 -3.29 -1.50
N VAL A 150 0.33 -3.47 -1.51
CA VAL A 150 1.09 -3.98 -2.65
C VAL A 150 1.77 -5.26 -2.19
N TYR A 151 1.27 -6.39 -2.67
CA TYR A 151 1.83 -7.71 -2.41
C TYR A 151 2.93 -8.01 -3.42
N LEU A 152 4.12 -8.39 -2.94
CA LEU A 152 5.28 -8.69 -3.75
C LEU A 152 5.46 -10.21 -3.82
N ARG A 153 5.28 -10.78 -5.02
CA ARG A 153 5.43 -12.21 -5.28
C ARG A 153 6.89 -12.56 -5.46
N LYS A 154 7.36 -13.54 -4.71
CA LYS A 154 8.69 -14.12 -4.87
C LYS A 154 8.71 -15.17 -5.97
N GLU A 155 9.85 -15.34 -6.64
CA GLU A 155 10.05 -16.44 -7.58
C GLU A 155 9.77 -17.79 -6.89
N GLY A 156 9.05 -18.68 -7.58
CA GLY A 156 8.65 -19.98 -7.06
C GLY A 156 7.44 -19.95 -6.12
N GLN A 157 6.95 -18.77 -5.71
CA GLN A 157 5.74 -18.65 -4.91
C GLN A 157 4.48 -18.87 -5.75
N THR A 158 3.69 -19.87 -5.37
CA THR A 158 2.43 -20.25 -6.04
C THR A 158 1.23 -19.93 -5.17
N GLY A 159 0.04 -19.84 -5.77
CA GLY A 159 -1.20 -19.55 -5.06
C GLY A 159 -1.43 -18.06 -4.77
N LYS A 160 -2.51 -17.79 -4.03
CA LYS A 160 -2.94 -16.43 -3.65
C LYS A 160 -1.97 -15.83 -2.63
N LEU A 161 -1.58 -14.57 -2.85
CA LEU A 161 -0.80 -13.82 -1.87
C LEU A 161 -1.72 -13.36 -0.73
N THR A 162 -1.15 -13.39 0.48
CA THR A 162 -1.80 -13.00 1.73
C THR A 162 -0.78 -12.22 2.55
N LEU A 163 -1.24 -11.50 3.56
CA LEU A 163 -0.37 -10.77 4.49
C LEU A 163 0.66 -11.69 5.17
N GLU A 164 0.31 -12.95 5.40
CA GLU A 164 1.14 -13.92 6.13
C GLU A 164 2.22 -14.60 5.26
N ASN A 165 1.99 -14.68 3.95
CA ASN A 165 2.83 -15.50 3.06
C ASN A 165 3.63 -14.68 2.05
N SER A 166 3.51 -13.35 2.04
CA SER A 166 4.14 -12.49 1.04
C SER A 166 4.75 -11.25 1.68
N HIS A 167 5.67 -10.63 0.95
CA HIS A 167 6.16 -9.31 1.33
C HIS A 167 5.07 -8.29 0.97
N VAL A 168 4.61 -7.50 1.94
CA VAL A 168 3.51 -6.55 1.71
C VAL A 168 3.93 -5.15 2.10
N LEU A 169 3.91 -4.26 1.11
CA LEU A 169 4.11 -2.84 1.32
C LEU A 169 2.75 -2.13 1.39
N VAL A 170 2.60 -1.20 2.33
CA VAL A 170 1.47 -0.28 2.38
C VAL A 170 1.91 1.01 1.72
N PHE A 171 1.24 1.37 0.63
CA PHE A 171 1.42 2.67 0.00
C PHE A 171 0.33 3.63 0.47
N ALA A 172 0.72 4.77 1.01
CA ALA A 172 -0.17 5.84 1.43
C ALA A 172 -0.04 7.04 0.48
N GLY A 173 -1.17 7.54 0.00
CA GLY A 173 -1.29 8.68 -0.89
C GLY A 173 -2.15 9.76 -0.27
N LEU A 174 -1.85 11.01 -0.62
CA LEU A 174 -2.56 12.18 -0.13
C LEU A 174 -3.05 13.04 -1.29
N MET A 175 -4.30 13.47 -1.20
CA MET A 175 -4.89 14.48 -2.08
C MET A 175 -5.29 15.70 -1.25
N ASN A 176 -4.82 16.88 -1.65
CA ASN A 176 -5.15 18.11 -0.93
C ASN A 176 -6.58 18.57 -1.24
N ARG A 177 -7.05 19.60 -0.51
CA ARG A 177 -8.40 20.18 -0.68
C ARG A 177 -8.68 20.75 -2.08
N LYS A 178 -7.65 20.98 -2.91
CA LYS A 178 -7.80 21.43 -4.30
C LYS A 178 -7.91 20.26 -5.30
N GLY A 179 -7.84 19.02 -4.82
CA GLY A 179 -7.80 17.83 -5.66
C GLY A 179 -6.41 17.53 -6.24
N GLU A 180 -5.37 18.24 -5.81
CA GLU A 180 -4.01 17.98 -6.26
C GLU A 180 -3.43 16.79 -5.49
N PHE A 181 -2.85 15.85 -6.23
CA PHE A 181 -2.28 14.63 -5.67
C PHE A 181 -0.81 14.84 -5.30
N GLY A 182 -0.44 14.50 -4.07
CA GLY A 182 0.89 14.72 -3.51
C GLY A 182 1.93 13.63 -3.80
N GLY A 183 1.52 12.50 -4.38
CA GLY A 183 2.37 11.30 -4.54
C GLY A 183 1.95 10.18 -3.60
N PHE A 184 2.43 8.95 -3.85
CA PHE A 184 2.41 7.89 -2.85
C PHE A 184 3.77 7.76 -2.17
N SER A 185 3.74 7.21 -0.96
CA SER A 185 4.93 6.79 -0.23
C SER A 185 4.68 5.45 0.45
N ILE A 186 5.73 4.67 0.65
CA ILE A 186 5.70 3.43 1.42
C ILE A 186 5.57 3.81 2.90
N ASP A 187 4.38 3.64 3.44
CA ASP A 187 4.07 3.94 4.84
C ASP A 187 4.45 2.78 5.76
N ALA A 188 4.42 1.55 5.25
CA ALA A 188 4.82 0.37 5.99
C ALA A 188 5.35 -0.75 5.08
N PHE A 189 6.24 -1.57 5.64
CA PHE A 189 6.53 -2.92 5.19
C PHE A 189 5.99 -3.86 6.28
N LEU A 190 4.84 -4.49 6.05
CA LEU A 190 4.12 -5.20 7.10
C LEU A 190 4.96 -6.28 7.76
N GLY A 191 4.96 -6.29 9.10
CA GLY A 191 5.78 -7.19 9.91
C GLY A 191 7.24 -6.75 10.06
N HIS A 192 7.67 -5.69 9.36
CA HIS A 192 9.07 -5.27 9.31
C HIS A 192 9.28 -3.79 9.64
N CYS A 193 8.44 -2.88 9.14
CA CYS A 193 8.45 -1.47 9.47
C CYS A 193 7.12 -0.73 9.26
N PRO A 194 6.89 0.43 9.91
CA PRO A 194 7.79 1.10 10.86
C PRO A 194 8.08 0.30 12.12
N ILE A 195 9.22 0.56 12.78
CA ILE A 195 9.57 -0.13 14.05
C ILE A 195 8.73 0.49 15.16
N LEU A 196 7.63 -0.17 15.52
CA LEU A 196 6.72 0.33 16.55
C LEU A 196 7.35 0.24 17.94
N SER A 197 7.05 1.22 18.80
CA SER A 197 7.26 1.09 20.23
C SER A 197 6.28 0.07 20.82
N PRO A 198 6.51 -0.48 22.03
CA PRO A 198 5.54 -1.38 22.66
C PRO A 198 4.13 -0.79 22.79
N GLU A 199 4.03 0.52 22.99
CA GLU A 199 2.75 1.24 23.08
C GLU A 199 2.07 1.36 21.71
N GLU A 200 2.83 1.66 20.67
CA GLU A 200 2.33 1.70 19.28
C GLU A 200 1.93 0.31 18.80
N GLU A 201 2.68 -0.74 19.17
CA GLU A 201 2.31 -2.14 18.90
C GLU A 201 0.99 -2.51 19.58
N GLN A 202 0.80 -2.09 20.84
CA GLN A 202 -0.44 -2.37 21.56
C GLN A 202 -1.61 -1.62 20.92
N TYR A 203 -1.43 -0.34 20.56
CA TYR A 203 -2.43 0.42 19.84
C TYR A 203 -2.77 -0.23 18.49
N LEU A 204 -1.77 -0.70 17.74
CA LEU A 204 -1.99 -1.39 16.47
C LEU A 204 -2.77 -2.70 16.69
N LYS A 205 -2.42 -3.51 17.69
CA LYS A 205 -3.16 -4.73 18.05
C LYS A 205 -4.59 -4.46 18.48
N ASP A 206 -4.81 -3.40 19.25
CA ASP A 206 -6.14 -2.96 19.68
C ASP A 206 -6.96 -2.46 18.48
N PHE A 207 -6.31 -1.76 17.54
CA PHE A 207 -6.94 -1.33 16.29
C PHE A 207 -7.28 -2.53 15.40
N GLU A 208 -6.36 -3.45 15.16
CA GLU A 208 -6.57 -4.67 14.34
C GLU A 208 -7.60 -5.61 14.97
N SER A 209 -7.65 -5.71 16.30
CA SER A 209 -8.66 -6.52 16.99
C SER A 209 -10.06 -5.87 16.99
N SER A 210 -10.14 -4.55 17.04
CA SER A 210 -11.42 -3.80 16.92
C SER A 210 -11.86 -3.59 15.47
N HIS A 211 -10.95 -3.74 14.52
CA HIS A 211 -11.17 -3.62 13.07
C HIS A 211 -10.73 -4.88 12.35
N GLN A 212 -10.98 -6.05 12.93
CA GLN A 212 -10.82 -7.32 12.21
C GLN A 212 -11.59 -7.21 10.89
N ASN A 213 -10.96 -7.65 9.81
CA ASN A 213 -11.54 -7.80 8.48
C ASN A 213 -13.05 -7.98 8.55
N GLY A 214 -13.80 -7.08 7.90
CA GLY A 214 -15.25 -7.06 7.92
C GLY A 214 -15.87 -8.43 7.59
N ILE A 215 -16.21 -9.16 8.64
CA ILE A 215 -17.21 -10.22 8.66
C ILE A 215 -18.29 -9.75 9.64
N GLU A 216 -19.08 -8.78 9.19
CA GLU A 216 -20.52 -8.72 9.46
C GLU A 216 -21.22 -8.39 8.14
#